data_AF-A0A9N9DRE5-F1
#
_entry.id   AF-A0A9N9DRE5-F1
#
_cell.length_a   1.000
_cell.length_b   1.000
_cell.length_c   1.000
_cell.angle_alpha   90.00
_cell.angle_beta   90.00
_cell.angle_gamma   90.00
#
_symmetry.space_group_name_H-M   'P 1'
#
loop_
_entity.id
_entity.type
_entity.pdbx_description
1 polymer ?
#
loop_
_entity_poly.entity_id
_entity_poly.type
_entity_poly.pdbx_seq_one_letter_code
_entity_poly.pdbx_strand_id
1 'polypeptide(L)'
;MFGKRTPSIFKKNKNDESKWNEDDTLIDESKYDKSKSRPEGSITSSLLHRLDSMKLEDERLKRYEDDLKSSENRIAALREKRERTITATLRKIKLTMNVDLCFVLDCTGSMTSYIETAKNCILKVTAYMKRINPNITISVGFCGYRDFCDGKDRIQYLDFTNSYEKFREYIKNNVKAKGGGDGPEDVLGGLDAAITKMSWSHATRVILHIGDAPPHGRKFTLMSDSYPGGDPNGLTAESIMSKMQSSKILYFFGRITDDTEQMINVFRGIIGQFAVFDLKITGGDPEELLTKFYHATCSAITSSVSLNSTILKDSFNIYNLQKKKLNINQHEPNWTTLPELSGKLLSFKLPKKLGDIKNEKYFSNSNLTVNSMTFKVAPQPFSVGAERYAYFGIDTQRDKSEKLVMKQYYDTEKRGDSIERYLESAEVSCIAHFLATEFNSVAERIGIKKRVKFIYVKILKQNKIEQYYSVEGYFRDAEFKRFNVNSGVITEFHSTLEAFAHFTYNYTKGYLVVCDLQGIELENEFLLTDPAIHCVDSLRFGGTNLGEKGIKECFLNNHSCNNVCRKLKLKI
;
A
#
# COMPACT_ATOMS: atom_id res chain seq x y z
N MET A 1 17.05 -51.87 23.63
CA MET A 1 17.76 -52.78 22.68
C MET A 1 17.90 -52.03 21.38
N PHE A 2 19.02 -51.68 20.77
CA PHE A 2 20.48 -51.68 20.95
C PHE A 2 20.90 -50.25 20.49
N GLY A 3 21.95 -49.54 20.88
CA GLY A 3 23.25 -49.89 21.45
C GLY A 3 24.28 -48.93 20.84
N LYS A 4 24.63 -47.87 21.58
CA LYS A 4 25.88 -47.07 21.64
C LYS A 4 26.81 -47.01 20.41
N ARG A 5 27.25 -45.78 20.06
CA ARG A 5 28.64 -45.29 20.30
C ARG A 5 28.84 -43.83 19.85
N THR A 6 29.20 -42.99 20.81
CA THR A 6 30.01 -41.78 20.66
C THR A 6 31.48 -42.15 20.41
N PRO A 7 32.31 -41.20 19.94
CA PRO A 7 33.37 -40.73 20.82
C PRO A 7 33.53 -39.21 20.87
N SER A 8 34.01 -38.79 22.02
CA SER A 8 34.34 -37.46 22.52
C SER A 8 35.72 -36.95 22.10
N ILE A 9 35.97 -35.67 22.40
CA ILE A 9 37.23 -35.00 22.81
C ILE A 9 37.72 -33.95 21.81
N PHE A 10 37.64 -32.67 22.21
CA PHE A 10 38.82 -31.81 22.32
C PHE A 10 38.62 -30.79 23.44
N LYS A 11 39.49 -30.90 24.46
CA LYS A 11 39.62 -30.00 25.61
C LYS A 11 40.47 -28.78 25.23
N LYS A 12 40.19 -27.67 25.91
CA LYS A 12 41.08 -26.51 26.10
C LYS A 12 42.48 -26.96 26.52
N ASN A 13 43.51 -26.24 26.04
CA ASN A 13 44.73 -26.03 26.82
C ASN A 13 45.18 -24.56 26.72
N LYS A 14 45.44 -24.00 27.91
CA LYS A 14 46.19 -22.79 28.21
C LYS A 14 47.64 -23.20 28.50
N ASN A 15 48.55 -22.25 28.31
CA ASN A 15 49.94 -22.17 28.78
C ASN A 15 50.96 -23.10 28.12
N ASP A 16 51.97 -22.50 27.47
CA ASP A 16 53.33 -22.58 28.00
C ASP A 16 54.15 -21.35 27.59
N GLU A 17 54.76 -20.74 28.60
CA GLU A 17 55.77 -19.69 28.54
C GLU A 17 57.15 -20.31 28.32
N SER A 18 58.05 -19.60 27.65
CA SER A 18 59.49 -19.77 27.86
C SER A 18 60.20 -18.42 27.84
N LYS A 19 60.39 -17.90 29.05
CA LYS A 19 61.47 -17.06 29.61
C LYS A 19 62.62 -16.70 28.67
N TRP A 20 63.10 -15.45 28.76
CA TRP A 20 64.44 -15.14 29.28
C TRP A 20 64.42 -13.78 30.03
N ASN A 21 65.20 -13.74 31.11
CA ASN A 21 65.11 -12.89 32.30
C ASN A 21 65.58 -11.44 32.13
N GLU A 22 65.05 -10.61 33.03
CA GLU A 22 65.55 -9.32 33.51
C GLU A 22 66.92 -9.47 34.21
N ASP A 23 67.72 -8.40 34.16
CA ASP A 23 68.53 -7.96 35.30
C ASP A 23 68.68 -6.43 35.25
N ASP A 24 67.76 -5.79 35.96
CA ASP A 24 67.97 -4.78 37.00
C ASP A 24 69.20 -3.84 36.98
N THR A 25 68.84 -2.56 36.80
CA THR A 25 69.08 -1.44 37.73
C THR A 25 70.40 -0.65 37.76
N LEU A 26 70.18 0.67 37.91
CA LEU A 26 70.93 1.65 38.73
C LEU A 26 72.16 2.33 38.09
N ILE A 27 72.04 3.65 37.77
CA ILE A 27 72.68 4.77 38.52
C ILE A 27 72.79 6.08 37.71
N ASP A 28 72.44 7.15 38.44
CA ASP A 28 72.79 8.58 38.43
C ASP A 28 72.58 9.53 37.23
N GLU A 29 71.79 10.55 37.56
CA GLU A 29 71.98 11.92 37.12
C GLU A 29 73.22 12.55 37.80
N SER A 30 73.93 13.38 37.02
CA SER A 30 74.79 14.50 37.43
C SER A 30 76.32 14.33 37.45
N LYS A 31 76.95 15.28 36.73
CA LYS A 31 78.35 15.73 36.69
C LYS A 31 79.33 14.90 35.82
N TYR A 32 79.78 15.47 34.71
CA TYR A 32 81.13 16.05 34.61
C TYR A 32 81.33 16.93 33.36
N ASP A 33 82.23 17.88 33.53
CA ASP A 33 82.53 19.08 32.74
C ASP A 33 83.31 18.83 31.42
N LYS A 34 83.16 19.79 30.51
CA LYS A 34 84.03 20.26 29.40
C LYS A 34 84.84 19.29 28.52
N SER A 35 84.67 19.58 27.23
CA SER A 35 85.66 19.57 26.14
C SER A 35 85.91 18.26 25.38
N LYS A 36 85.28 18.17 24.20
CA LYS A 36 85.98 17.96 22.92
C LYS A 36 85.02 18.16 21.75
N SER A 37 85.49 18.95 20.80
CA SER A 37 84.78 19.48 19.64
C SER A 37 84.67 18.49 18.47
N ARG A 38 83.54 18.61 17.74
CA ARG A 38 83.23 18.23 16.34
C ARG A 38 82.63 16.84 16.06
N PRO A 39 81.80 16.70 15.01
CA PRO A 39 80.84 17.65 14.42
C PRO A 39 79.40 17.11 14.45
N GLU A 40 78.43 18.02 14.44
CA GLU A 40 77.02 17.71 14.21
C GLU A 40 76.88 16.97 12.88
N GLY A 41 76.54 15.67 12.97
CA GLY A 41 76.08 14.89 11.85
C GLY A 41 74.72 15.44 11.42
N SER A 42 74.74 16.28 10.38
CA SER A 42 73.58 16.72 9.62
C SER A 42 72.58 15.58 9.45
N ILE A 43 71.42 15.71 10.10
CA ILE A 43 70.24 14.95 9.68
C ILE A 43 70.04 15.38 8.22
N THR A 44 70.30 14.46 7.29
CA THR A 44 70.24 14.79 5.87
C THR A 44 68.86 15.38 5.58
N SER A 45 68.82 16.49 4.84
CA SER A 45 67.57 17.16 4.42
C SER A 45 66.54 16.17 3.85
N SER A 46 67.02 15.07 3.23
CA SER A 46 66.23 13.95 2.77
C SER A 46 65.46 13.18 3.87
N LEU A 47 66.05 12.95 5.05
CA LEU A 47 65.39 12.27 6.18
C LEU A 47 64.33 13.16 6.84
N LEU A 48 64.61 14.45 7.02
CA LEU A 48 63.62 15.43 7.53
C LEU A 48 62.44 15.57 6.58
N HIS A 49 62.69 15.68 5.27
CA HIS A 49 61.62 15.76 4.27
C HIS A 49 60.78 14.47 4.20
N ARG A 50 61.37 13.29 4.45
CA ARG A 50 60.62 12.02 4.54
C ARG A 50 59.73 11.97 5.78
N LEU A 51 60.24 12.42 6.93
CA LEU A 51 59.47 12.48 8.19
C LEU A 51 58.30 13.47 8.10
N ASP A 52 58.51 14.63 7.48
CA ASP A 52 57.44 15.63 7.27
C ASP A 52 56.39 15.15 6.25
N SER A 53 56.82 14.46 5.19
CA SER A 53 55.89 13.84 4.23
C SER A 53 55.03 12.76 4.89
N MET A 54 55.60 11.93 5.77
CA MET A 54 54.87 10.91 6.51
C MET A 54 53.87 11.52 7.50
N LYS A 55 54.25 12.58 8.23
CA LYS A 55 53.32 13.32 9.11
C LYS A 55 52.17 13.95 8.34
N LEU A 56 52.43 14.49 7.15
CA LEU A 56 51.41 15.08 6.29
C LEU A 56 50.43 14.01 5.78
N GLU A 57 50.91 12.79 5.49
CA GLU A 57 50.06 11.65 5.12
C GLU A 57 49.20 11.16 6.29
N ASP A 58 49.76 11.07 7.51
CA ASP A 58 49.00 10.71 8.72
C ASP A 58 47.90 11.72 9.05
N GLU A 59 48.16 13.02 8.93
CA GLU A 59 47.14 14.06 9.10
C GLU A 59 46.04 14.02 8.03
N ARG A 60 46.39 13.65 6.79
CA ARG A 60 45.40 13.43 5.72
C ARG A 60 44.55 12.20 6.01
N LEU A 61 45.16 11.09 6.44
CA LEU A 61 44.45 9.87 6.80
C LEU A 61 43.46 10.13 7.94
N LYS A 62 43.89 10.85 8.98
CA LYS A 62 43.05 11.21 10.13
C LYS A 62 41.85 12.08 9.73
N ARG A 63 42.02 13.03 8.81
CA ARG A 63 40.90 13.80 8.24
C ARG A 63 39.91 12.91 7.47
N TYR A 64 40.40 11.95 6.68
CA TYR A 64 39.53 10.99 6.00
C TYR A 64 38.76 10.11 7.00
N GLU A 65 39.41 9.65 8.07
CA GLU A 65 38.75 8.90 9.14
C GLU A 65 37.67 9.73 9.86
N ASP A 66 37.96 10.99 10.18
CA ASP A 66 37.00 11.91 10.81
C ASP A 66 35.79 12.20 9.90
N ASP A 67 36.01 12.41 8.59
CA ASP A 67 34.94 12.61 7.59
C ASP A 67 34.09 11.36 7.37
N LEU A 68 34.72 10.18 7.37
CA LEU A 68 34.02 8.88 7.33
C LEU A 68 33.16 8.70 8.57
N LYS A 69 33.73 8.95 9.77
CA LYS A 69 33.02 8.84 11.05
C LYS A 69 31.87 9.84 11.16
N SER A 70 32.08 11.07 10.67
CA SER A 70 31.03 12.09 10.55
C SER A 70 29.90 11.63 9.64
N SER A 71 30.23 11.01 8.50
CA SER A 71 29.25 10.45 7.56
C SER A 71 28.49 9.26 8.13
N GLU A 72 29.17 8.35 8.82
CA GLU A 72 28.57 7.21 9.53
C GLU A 72 27.59 7.67 10.62
N ASN A 73 27.98 8.68 11.41
CA ASN A 73 27.12 9.27 12.43
C ASN A 73 25.86 9.90 11.82
N ARG A 74 25.98 10.58 10.68
CA ARG A 74 24.83 11.14 9.94
C ARG A 74 23.89 10.04 9.43
N ILE A 75 24.43 8.96 8.86
CA ILE A 75 23.65 7.81 8.39
C ILE A 75 22.94 7.12 9.56
N ALA A 76 23.62 6.95 10.70
CA ALA A 76 23.03 6.39 11.91
C ALA A 76 21.85 7.23 12.42
N ALA A 77 21.99 8.55 12.48
CA ALA A 77 20.93 9.47 12.87
C ALA A 77 19.73 9.42 11.88
N LEU A 78 19.99 9.31 10.57
CA LEU A 78 18.94 9.15 9.56
C LEU A 78 18.19 7.82 9.73
N ARG A 79 18.91 6.71 9.98
CA ARG A 79 18.31 5.40 10.26
C ARG A 79 17.43 5.45 11.51
N GLU A 80 17.91 6.07 12.59
CA GLU A 80 17.12 6.19 13.81
C GLU A 80 15.83 7.00 13.58
N LYS A 81 15.92 8.14 12.89
CA LYS A 81 14.75 8.95 12.50
C LYS A 81 13.78 8.16 11.62
N ARG A 82 14.31 7.37 10.67
CA ARG A 82 13.51 6.52 9.80
C ARG A 82 12.79 5.42 10.58
N GLU A 83 13.48 4.75 11.49
CA GLU A 83 12.90 3.71 12.35
C GLU A 83 11.77 4.22 13.25
N ARG A 84 11.93 5.43 13.81
CA ARG A 84 10.85 6.10 14.57
C ARG A 84 9.63 6.37 13.68
N THR A 85 9.86 6.83 12.45
CA THR A 85 8.80 7.11 11.46
C THR A 85 8.07 5.82 11.06
N ILE A 86 8.82 4.75 10.76
CA ILE A 86 8.28 3.42 10.43
C ILE A 86 7.41 2.91 11.58
N THR A 87 7.91 3.00 12.82
CA THR A 87 7.17 2.53 14.00
C THR A 87 5.87 3.30 14.19
N ALA A 88 5.88 4.62 13.99
CA ALA A 88 4.66 5.43 14.04
C ALA A 88 3.67 5.04 12.93
N THR A 89 4.15 4.81 11.70
CA THR A 89 3.31 4.35 10.58
C THR A 89 2.69 2.98 10.86
N LEU A 90 3.46 2.01 11.34
CA LEU A 90 2.97 0.67 11.66
C LEU A 90 1.91 0.68 12.77
N ARG A 91 2.08 1.51 13.81
CA ARG A 91 1.04 1.71 14.84
C ARG A 91 -0.26 2.21 14.24
N LYS A 92 -0.18 3.22 13.35
CA LYS A 92 -1.35 3.74 12.65
C LYS A 92 -1.99 2.67 11.75
N ILE A 93 -1.20 1.92 10.98
CA ILE A 93 -1.68 0.79 10.16
C ILE A 93 -2.44 -0.22 11.03
N LYS A 94 -1.88 -0.63 12.17
CA LYS A 94 -2.52 -1.56 13.09
C LYS A 94 -3.89 -1.07 13.57
N LEU A 95 -4.04 0.23 13.87
CA LEU A 95 -5.34 0.80 14.24
C LEU A 95 -6.37 0.69 13.11
N THR A 96 -5.95 0.82 11.85
CA THR A 96 -6.85 0.70 10.68
C THR A 96 -7.35 -0.73 10.43
N MET A 97 -6.70 -1.74 11.02
CA MET A 97 -7.10 -3.14 10.88
C MET A 97 -8.33 -3.50 11.74
N ASN A 98 -8.68 -2.65 12.70
CA ASN A 98 -9.92 -2.79 13.44
C ASN A 98 -11.03 -2.05 12.69
N VAL A 99 -12.09 -2.76 12.34
CA VAL A 99 -13.16 -2.29 11.45
C VAL A 99 -14.49 -2.30 12.18
N ASP A 100 -15.16 -1.16 12.18
CA ASP A 100 -16.59 -1.06 12.45
C ASP A 100 -17.34 -1.14 11.11
N LEU A 101 -18.12 -2.21 10.92
CA LEU A 101 -18.97 -2.40 9.74
C LEU A 101 -20.44 -2.26 10.16
N CYS A 102 -21.09 -1.19 9.72
CA CYS A 102 -22.53 -1.01 9.85
C CYS A 102 -23.24 -1.40 8.56
N PHE A 103 -24.15 -2.35 8.68
CA PHE A 103 -25.15 -2.63 7.67
C PHE A 103 -26.31 -1.66 7.81
N VAL A 104 -26.48 -0.75 6.85
CA VAL A 104 -27.67 0.11 6.78
C VAL A 104 -28.62 -0.52 5.77
N LEU A 105 -29.80 -0.98 6.21
CA LEU A 105 -30.70 -1.75 5.34
C LEU A 105 -32.10 -1.15 5.30
N ASP A 106 -32.64 -1.07 4.10
CA ASP A 106 -34.09 -1.05 3.90
C ASP A 106 -34.70 -2.34 4.51
N CYS A 107 -35.75 -2.17 5.31
CA CYS A 107 -36.46 -3.23 6.02
C CYS A 107 -37.95 -3.31 5.66
N THR A 108 -38.36 -2.77 4.52
CA THR A 108 -39.73 -2.86 3.98
C THR A 108 -40.03 -4.23 3.38
N GLY A 109 -41.25 -4.44 2.89
CA GLY A 109 -41.76 -5.75 2.47
C GLY A 109 -40.93 -6.44 1.38
N SER A 110 -40.37 -5.69 0.43
CA SER A 110 -39.55 -6.21 -0.68
C SER A 110 -38.21 -6.80 -0.22
N MET A 111 -37.74 -6.44 0.97
CA MET A 111 -36.37 -6.67 1.42
C MET A 111 -36.12 -8.01 2.12
N THR A 112 -37.11 -8.92 2.14
CA THR A 112 -37.02 -10.20 2.88
C THR A 112 -35.75 -11.01 2.56
N SER A 113 -35.43 -11.21 1.28
CA SER A 113 -34.26 -12.00 0.85
C SER A 113 -32.93 -11.31 1.16
N TYR A 114 -32.88 -9.98 1.11
CA TYR A 114 -31.69 -9.18 1.38
C TYR A 114 -31.35 -9.13 2.88
N ILE A 115 -32.37 -9.01 3.74
CA ILE A 115 -32.21 -9.09 5.20
C ILE A 115 -31.69 -10.48 5.61
N GLU A 116 -32.27 -11.54 5.06
CA GLU A 116 -31.82 -12.92 5.31
C GLU A 116 -30.37 -13.12 4.83
N THR A 117 -30.03 -12.56 3.66
CA THR A 117 -28.68 -12.63 3.12
C THR A 117 -27.67 -11.89 4.00
N ALA A 118 -27.99 -10.67 4.47
CA ALA A 118 -27.12 -9.90 5.36
C ALA A 118 -26.77 -10.68 6.63
N LYS A 119 -27.77 -11.34 7.22
CA LYS A 119 -27.62 -12.22 8.39
C LYS A 119 -26.67 -13.39 8.15
N ASN A 120 -26.77 -14.04 6.98
CA ASN A 120 -26.01 -15.25 6.67
C ASN A 120 -24.61 -14.95 6.12
N CYS A 121 -24.43 -13.81 5.46
CA CYS A 121 -23.18 -13.39 4.83
C CYS A 121 -22.02 -13.23 5.83
N ILE A 122 -22.30 -12.64 7.01
CA ILE A 122 -21.24 -12.19 7.91
C ILE A 122 -20.37 -13.34 8.46
N LEU A 123 -20.89 -14.58 8.59
CA LEU A 123 -20.06 -15.76 8.90
C LEU A 123 -19.05 -16.05 7.80
N LYS A 124 -19.51 -16.07 6.55
CA LYS A 124 -18.66 -16.35 5.39
C LYS A 124 -17.57 -15.27 5.30
N VAL A 125 -17.92 -14.01 5.50
CA VAL A 125 -16.99 -12.87 5.49
C VAL A 125 -15.95 -12.98 6.60
N THR A 126 -16.37 -13.19 7.85
CA THR A 126 -15.46 -13.28 8.99
C THR A 126 -14.51 -14.48 8.88
N ALA A 127 -15.00 -15.64 8.45
CA ALA A 127 -14.17 -16.81 8.19
C ALA A 127 -13.16 -16.56 7.06
N TYR A 128 -13.59 -15.89 5.98
CA TYR A 128 -12.70 -15.51 4.88
C TYR A 128 -11.63 -14.52 5.33
N MET A 129 -12.01 -13.46 6.04
CA MET A 129 -11.08 -12.44 6.52
C MET A 129 -10.08 -13.05 7.49
N LYS A 130 -10.49 -13.93 8.40
CA LYS A 130 -9.56 -14.63 9.29
C LYS A 130 -8.53 -15.49 8.53
N ARG A 131 -8.89 -16.03 7.38
CA ARG A 131 -8.01 -16.85 6.54
C ARG A 131 -7.04 -16.02 5.69
N ILE A 132 -7.53 -14.93 5.11
CA ILE A 132 -6.79 -14.15 4.09
C ILE A 132 -6.14 -12.90 4.69
N ASN A 133 -6.76 -12.30 5.70
CA ASN A 133 -6.29 -11.10 6.40
C ASN A 133 -6.45 -11.28 7.93
N PRO A 134 -5.71 -12.22 8.57
CA PRO A 134 -5.88 -12.53 9.99
C PRO A 134 -5.71 -11.34 10.94
N ASN A 135 -5.04 -10.27 10.50
CA ASN A 135 -4.88 -9.05 11.28
C ASN A 135 -6.14 -8.16 11.31
N ILE A 136 -7.10 -8.37 10.39
CA ILE A 136 -8.34 -7.58 10.34
C ILE A 136 -9.34 -8.15 11.34
N THR A 137 -9.80 -7.32 12.27
CA THR A 137 -10.89 -7.65 13.20
C THR A 137 -12.11 -6.80 12.89
N ILE A 138 -13.30 -7.41 12.94
CA ILE A 138 -14.56 -6.76 12.53
C ILE A 138 -15.51 -6.73 13.71
N SER A 139 -16.02 -5.54 14.03
CA SER A 139 -17.21 -5.34 14.84
C SER A 139 -18.36 -4.99 13.91
N VAL A 140 -19.44 -5.76 13.97
CA VAL A 140 -20.59 -5.61 13.09
C VAL A 140 -21.73 -4.93 13.82
N GLY A 141 -22.35 -3.96 13.19
CA GLY A 141 -23.55 -3.28 13.65
C GLY A 141 -24.63 -3.25 12.56
N PHE A 142 -25.84 -2.88 12.93
CA PHE A 142 -26.99 -2.85 12.03
C PHE A 142 -27.84 -1.62 12.27
N CYS A 143 -28.33 -0.99 11.21
CA CYS A 143 -29.31 0.08 11.24
C CYS A 143 -30.35 -0.17 10.13
N GLY A 144 -31.54 -0.59 10.50
CA GLY A 144 -32.67 -0.78 9.62
C GLY A 144 -33.53 0.48 9.55
N TYR A 145 -33.97 0.84 8.36
CA TYR A 145 -34.95 1.90 8.13
C TYR A 145 -36.15 1.40 7.29
N ARG A 146 -37.25 2.15 7.34
CA ARG A 146 -38.51 1.95 6.58
C ARG A 146 -39.09 3.33 6.25
N ASP A 147 -40.41 3.44 6.06
CA ASP A 147 -41.07 4.71 5.74
C ASP A 147 -41.54 5.45 7.02
N PHE A 148 -41.80 6.74 6.91
CA PHE A 148 -42.36 7.59 7.95
C PHE A 148 -43.69 7.08 8.52
N CYS A 149 -44.48 6.35 7.73
CA CYS A 149 -45.74 5.78 8.17
C CYS A 149 -45.58 4.60 9.16
N ASP A 150 -44.37 4.03 9.29
CA ASP A 150 -44.10 2.83 10.12
C ASP A 150 -43.92 3.11 11.62
N GLY A 151 -44.11 4.36 12.05
CA GLY A 151 -44.14 4.74 13.47
C GLY A 151 -42.88 4.32 14.23
N LYS A 152 -43.05 3.53 15.31
CA LYS A 152 -41.93 3.09 16.16
C LYS A 152 -40.96 2.11 15.49
N ASP A 153 -41.43 1.41 14.45
CA ASP A 153 -40.61 0.45 13.72
C ASP A 153 -39.86 1.13 12.56
N ARG A 154 -40.05 2.43 12.32
CA ARG A 154 -39.38 3.19 11.27
C ARG A 154 -37.86 3.03 11.29
N ILE A 155 -37.23 3.13 12.47
CA ILE A 155 -35.78 3.01 12.65
C ILE A 155 -35.48 1.99 13.75
N GLN A 156 -34.64 1.00 13.47
CA GLN A 156 -34.20 -0.02 14.43
C GLN A 156 -32.70 -0.23 14.29
N TYR A 157 -31.97 -0.35 15.39
CA TYR A 157 -30.52 -0.52 15.31
C TYR A 157 -29.97 -1.46 16.38
N LEU A 158 -28.88 -2.14 16.02
CA LEU A 158 -28.03 -2.91 16.90
C LEU A 158 -26.65 -2.26 16.89
N ASP A 159 -26.18 -1.85 18.07
CA ASP A 159 -24.84 -1.29 18.20
C ASP A 159 -23.75 -2.35 17.93
N PHE A 160 -22.51 -1.89 17.72
CA PHE A 160 -21.41 -2.75 17.29
C PHE A 160 -21.15 -3.90 18.27
N THR A 161 -21.07 -5.12 17.71
CA THR A 161 -20.74 -6.34 18.44
C THR A 161 -19.67 -7.12 17.70
N ASN A 162 -18.77 -7.77 18.45
CA ASN A 162 -17.81 -8.74 17.92
C ASN A 162 -18.35 -10.19 17.96
N SER A 163 -19.55 -10.40 18.52
CA SER A 163 -20.24 -11.69 18.50
C SER A 163 -21.17 -11.77 17.30
N TYR A 164 -20.82 -12.67 16.40
CA TYR A 164 -21.65 -13.03 15.26
C TYR A 164 -23.01 -13.57 15.72
N GLU A 165 -23.04 -14.38 16.75
CA GLU A 165 -24.25 -15.01 17.26
C GLU A 165 -25.25 -13.95 17.73
N LYS A 166 -24.78 -12.94 18.48
CA LYS A 166 -25.61 -11.80 18.90
C LYS A 166 -26.16 -11.03 17.69
N PHE A 167 -25.33 -10.77 16.69
CA PHE A 167 -25.78 -10.11 15.46
C PHE A 167 -26.86 -10.94 14.76
N ARG A 168 -26.60 -12.23 14.52
CA ARG A 168 -27.55 -13.14 13.86
C ARG A 168 -28.87 -13.22 14.62
N GLU A 169 -28.81 -13.42 15.94
CA GLU A 169 -30.00 -13.52 16.80
C GLU A 169 -30.80 -12.24 16.79
N TYR A 170 -30.13 -11.09 16.84
CA TYR A 170 -30.81 -9.80 16.73
C TYR A 170 -31.56 -9.66 15.41
N ILE A 171 -30.89 -9.90 14.26
CA ILE A 171 -31.53 -9.80 12.94
C ILE A 171 -32.71 -10.78 12.86
N LYS A 172 -32.51 -12.05 13.25
CA LYS A 172 -33.54 -13.09 13.21
C LYS A 172 -34.78 -12.73 14.04
N ASN A 173 -34.59 -12.17 15.23
CA ASN A 173 -35.68 -11.98 16.19
C ASN A 173 -36.37 -10.62 16.08
N ASN A 174 -35.64 -9.57 15.69
CA ASN A 174 -36.11 -8.19 15.74
C ASN A 174 -36.35 -7.56 14.37
N VAL A 175 -35.69 -8.05 13.32
CA VAL A 175 -35.77 -7.45 11.99
C VAL A 175 -36.68 -8.29 11.09
N LYS A 176 -37.80 -7.71 10.69
CA LYS A 176 -38.75 -8.31 9.75
C LYS A 176 -38.96 -7.36 8.57
N ALA A 177 -38.93 -7.89 7.35
CA ALA A 177 -39.36 -7.17 6.16
C ALA A 177 -40.87 -6.94 6.25
N LYS A 178 -41.26 -5.73 6.61
CA LYS A 178 -42.66 -5.31 6.76
C LYS A 178 -42.74 -3.79 6.72
N GLY A 179 -43.93 -3.25 6.52
CA GLY A 179 -44.11 -1.81 6.42
C GLY A 179 -43.82 -1.29 5.02
N GLY A 180 -43.48 -0.02 4.94
CA GLY A 180 -43.43 0.76 3.71
C GLY A 180 -44.73 1.52 3.46
N GLY A 181 -44.68 2.50 2.56
CA GLY A 181 -45.82 3.34 2.20
C GLY A 181 -45.82 3.65 0.71
N ASP A 182 -45.40 4.87 0.35
CA ASP A 182 -45.14 5.22 -1.04
C ASP A 182 -43.79 4.66 -1.53
N GLY A 183 -43.38 5.03 -2.75
CA GLY A 183 -42.20 4.45 -3.38
C GLY A 183 -40.87 4.79 -2.69
N PRO A 184 -40.62 6.05 -2.31
CA PRO A 184 -39.45 6.44 -1.53
C PRO A 184 -39.57 6.08 -0.04
N GLU A 185 -38.42 6.02 0.65
CA GLU A 185 -38.31 5.56 2.04
C GLU A 185 -37.52 6.56 2.94
N ASP A 186 -37.50 6.37 4.26
CA ASP A 186 -36.71 7.18 5.24
C ASP A 186 -35.20 6.84 5.20
N VAL A 187 -34.61 6.84 4.01
CA VAL A 187 -33.18 6.55 3.79
C VAL A 187 -32.30 7.55 4.56
N LEU A 188 -32.68 8.83 4.56
CA LEU A 188 -31.89 9.87 5.25
C LEU A 188 -31.95 9.71 6.77
N GLY A 189 -33.11 9.37 7.35
CA GLY A 189 -33.23 9.04 8.77
C GLY A 189 -32.48 7.77 9.15
N GLY A 190 -32.48 6.75 8.28
CA GLY A 190 -31.66 5.54 8.42
C GLY A 190 -30.17 5.85 8.49
N LEU A 191 -29.66 6.65 7.56
CA LEU A 191 -28.25 7.07 7.55
C LEU A 191 -27.91 7.98 8.73
N ASP A 192 -28.78 8.92 9.10
CA ASP A 192 -28.57 9.78 10.27
C ASP A 192 -28.47 8.96 11.55
N ALA A 193 -29.36 7.98 11.74
CA ALA A 193 -29.33 7.07 12.88
C ALA A 193 -28.04 6.24 12.93
N ALA A 194 -27.60 5.69 11.79
CA ALA A 194 -26.34 4.95 11.71
C ALA A 194 -25.13 5.82 12.09
N ILE A 195 -25.12 7.10 11.71
CA ILE A 195 -24.03 8.03 12.00
C ILE A 195 -24.06 8.50 13.47
N THR A 196 -25.25 8.80 14.00
CA THR A 196 -25.39 9.53 15.27
C THR A 196 -25.72 8.67 16.48
N LYS A 197 -26.34 7.50 16.28
CA LYS A 197 -26.79 6.62 17.39
C LYS A 197 -25.87 5.43 17.64
N MET A 198 -24.99 5.09 16.70
CA MET A 198 -24.07 3.95 16.85
C MET A 198 -22.74 4.37 17.46
N SER A 199 -22.15 3.49 18.26
CA SER A 199 -20.92 3.75 19.03
C SER A 199 -19.66 3.47 18.21
N TRP A 200 -19.39 4.26 17.17
CA TRP A 200 -18.21 4.13 16.32
C TRP A 200 -16.91 4.29 17.13
N SER A 201 -16.15 3.21 17.29
CA SER A 201 -15.00 3.14 18.20
C SER A 201 -13.67 2.89 17.48
N HIS A 202 -13.71 2.34 16.27
CA HIS A 202 -12.52 1.99 15.51
C HIS A 202 -12.12 3.05 14.47
N ALA A 203 -10.88 2.93 13.98
CA ALA A 203 -10.31 3.86 13.01
C ALA A 203 -10.88 3.66 11.60
N THR A 204 -11.23 2.42 11.25
CA THR A 204 -11.90 2.10 9.98
C THR A 204 -13.39 1.93 10.22
N ARG A 205 -14.18 2.86 9.66
CA ARG A 205 -15.62 2.96 9.85
C ARG A 205 -16.29 2.82 8.50
N VAL A 206 -17.17 1.82 8.36
CA VAL A 206 -17.75 1.43 7.08
C VAL A 206 -19.26 1.36 7.21
N ILE A 207 -19.97 2.11 6.38
CA ILE A 207 -21.39 1.89 6.09
C ILE A 207 -21.47 1.13 4.78
N LEU A 208 -22.09 -0.06 4.82
CA LEU A 208 -22.59 -0.74 3.64
C LEU A 208 -24.11 -0.58 3.63
N HIS A 209 -24.57 0.39 2.86
CA HIS A 209 -25.99 0.70 2.70
C HIS A 209 -26.59 -0.12 1.57
N ILE A 210 -27.70 -0.82 1.84
CA ILE A 210 -28.41 -1.64 0.87
C ILE A 210 -29.89 -1.24 0.90
N GLY A 211 -30.42 -0.90 -0.27
CA GLY A 211 -31.82 -0.52 -0.44
C GLY A 211 -32.24 -0.57 -1.90
N ASP A 212 -33.53 -0.75 -2.11
CA ASP A 212 -34.19 -0.78 -3.42
C ASP A 212 -34.99 0.50 -3.73
N ALA A 213 -35.13 1.40 -2.75
CA ALA A 213 -35.80 2.70 -2.91
C ALA A 213 -34.88 3.91 -2.61
N PRO A 214 -35.10 5.07 -3.29
CA PRO A 214 -34.43 6.33 -2.97
C PRO A 214 -35.06 7.02 -1.74
N PRO A 215 -34.39 8.03 -1.14
CA PRO A 215 -35.01 8.91 -0.14
C PRO A 215 -36.15 9.75 -0.73
N HIS A 216 -37.08 10.16 0.13
CA HIS A 216 -38.09 11.17 -0.22
C HIS A 216 -37.50 12.48 -0.76
N GLY A 217 -38.22 13.08 -1.70
CA GLY A 217 -37.93 14.37 -2.31
C GLY A 217 -37.70 14.30 -3.81
N ARG A 218 -38.26 15.26 -4.55
CA ARG A 218 -38.14 15.36 -6.03
C ARG A 218 -36.71 15.48 -6.55
N LYS A 219 -35.77 15.81 -5.66
CA LYS A 219 -34.33 15.83 -5.96
C LYS A 219 -33.78 14.42 -6.24
N PHE A 220 -34.37 13.38 -5.66
CA PHE A 220 -33.86 12.02 -5.70
C PHE A 220 -34.66 11.10 -6.61
N THR A 221 -35.92 11.42 -6.90
CA THR A 221 -36.79 10.57 -7.71
C THR A 221 -38.00 11.31 -8.27
N LEU A 222 -38.56 10.76 -9.35
CA LEU A 222 -39.82 11.18 -9.96
C LEU A 222 -41.00 10.25 -9.62
N MET A 223 -40.77 9.24 -8.79
CA MET A 223 -41.82 8.31 -8.32
C MET A 223 -42.95 9.04 -7.59
N SER A 224 -44.09 8.37 -7.39
CA SER A 224 -45.12 8.88 -6.47
C SER A 224 -44.52 8.98 -5.08
N ASP A 225 -44.61 10.16 -4.47
CA ASP A 225 -43.92 10.52 -3.24
C ASP A 225 -44.88 11.31 -2.34
N SER A 226 -45.12 10.83 -1.12
CA SER A 226 -45.92 11.48 -0.08
C SER A 226 -45.23 12.71 0.50
N TYR A 227 -43.89 12.78 0.36
CA TYR A 227 -43.04 13.85 0.86
C TYR A 227 -42.18 14.46 -0.26
N PRO A 228 -42.79 15.03 -1.34
CA PRO A 228 -42.06 15.51 -2.51
C PRO A 228 -41.11 16.68 -2.21
N GLY A 229 -41.33 17.39 -1.09
CA GLY A 229 -40.44 18.44 -0.59
C GLY A 229 -39.15 17.93 0.06
N GLY A 230 -39.00 16.62 0.25
CA GLY A 230 -37.91 15.99 0.97
C GLY A 230 -38.32 15.51 2.36
N ASP A 231 -37.34 15.15 3.18
CA ASP A 231 -37.53 14.62 4.53
C ASP A 231 -38.41 15.54 5.40
N PRO A 232 -39.52 15.04 5.99
CA PRO A 232 -40.44 15.84 6.80
C PRO A 232 -39.85 16.35 8.12
N ASN A 233 -38.74 15.76 8.61
CA ASN A 233 -38.01 16.25 9.79
C ASN A 233 -36.88 17.22 9.43
N GLY A 234 -36.74 17.58 8.14
CA GLY A 234 -35.77 18.56 7.66
C GLY A 234 -34.36 18.00 7.45
N LEU A 235 -34.18 16.67 7.43
CA LEU A 235 -32.89 16.09 7.06
C LEU A 235 -32.60 16.32 5.57
N THR A 236 -31.39 16.78 5.27
CA THR A 236 -30.93 16.95 3.89
C THR A 236 -29.78 16.00 3.58
N ALA A 237 -29.68 15.52 2.35
CA ALA A 237 -28.54 14.73 1.93
C ALA A 237 -27.22 15.46 2.22
N GLU A 238 -27.15 16.77 1.98
CA GLU A 238 -26.00 17.61 2.31
C GLU A 238 -25.58 17.50 3.77
N SER A 239 -26.55 17.59 4.69
CA SER A 239 -26.28 17.48 6.13
C SER A 239 -25.77 16.10 6.53
N ILE A 240 -26.43 15.02 6.06
CA ILE A 240 -26.08 13.63 6.37
C ILE A 240 -24.69 13.29 5.83
N MET A 241 -24.47 13.62 4.57
CA MET A 241 -23.20 13.42 3.89
C MET A 241 -22.06 14.19 4.57
N SER A 242 -22.28 15.44 4.97
CA SER A 242 -21.28 16.22 5.69
C SER A 242 -20.95 15.64 7.07
N LYS A 243 -21.97 15.16 7.82
CA LYS A 243 -21.77 14.45 9.10
C LYS A 243 -20.99 13.15 8.92
N MET A 244 -21.28 12.41 7.85
CA MET A 244 -20.56 11.18 7.50
C MET A 244 -19.09 11.48 7.21
N GLN A 245 -18.81 12.57 6.48
CA GLN A 245 -17.45 13.02 6.17
C GLN A 245 -16.67 13.44 7.41
N SER A 246 -17.27 14.24 8.30
CA SER A 246 -16.62 14.69 9.54
C SER A 246 -16.36 13.53 10.50
N SER A 247 -17.25 12.53 10.48
CA SER A 247 -17.12 11.28 11.25
C SER A 247 -16.18 10.26 10.62
N LYS A 248 -15.63 10.56 9.42
CA LYS A 248 -14.71 9.69 8.66
C LYS A 248 -15.29 8.30 8.37
N ILE A 249 -16.59 8.22 8.10
CA ILE A 249 -17.30 6.97 7.81
C ILE A 249 -17.33 6.72 6.31
N LEU A 250 -16.77 5.61 5.85
CA LEU A 250 -16.75 5.28 4.42
C LEU A 250 -18.08 4.69 3.98
N TYR A 251 -18.66 5.28 2.94
CA TYR A 251 -19.95 4.87 2.39
C TYR A 251 -19.76 3.95 1.19
N PHE A 252 -20.51 2.86 1.21
CA PHE A 252 -20.65 1.91 0.12
C PHE A 252 -22.13 1.65 -0.09
N PHE A 253 -22.55 1.48 -1.35
CA PHE A 253 -23.95 1.24 -1.67
C PHE A 253 -24.12 -0.08 -2.42
N GLY A 254 -25.02 -0.94 -1.94
CA GLY A 254 -25.49 -2.14 -2.63
C GLY A 254 -26.78 -1.83 -3.37
N ARG A 255 -26.68 -1.60 -4.68
CA ARG A 255 -27.81 -1.26 -5.55
C ARG A 255 -28.62 -2.51 -5.88
N ILE A 256 -29.92 -2.48 -5.60
CA ILE A 256 -30.85 -3.57 -5.92
C ILE A 256 -31.65 -3.27 -7.19
N THR A 257 -32.05 -2.00 -7.35
CA THR A 257 -32.87 -1.50 -8.46
C THR A 257 -32.21 -0.29 -9.11
N ASP A 258 -32.66 0.06 -10.31
CA ASP A 258 -32.20 1.26 -11.02
C ASP A 258 -32.90 2.54 -10.50
N ASP A 259 -33.92 2.41 -9.65
CA ASP A 259 -34.68 3.52 -9.05
C ASP A 259 -33.82 4.38 -8.10
N THR A 260 -32.69 3.84 -7.65
CA THR A 260 -31.73 4.52 -6.77
C THR A 260 -30.64 5.31 -7.52
N GLU A 261 -30.64 5.29 -8.86
CA GLU A 261 -29.57 5.90 -9.67
C GLU A 261 -29.46 7.42 -9.46
N GLN A 262 -30.60 8.12 -9.39
CA GLN A 262 -30.60 9.57 -9.16
C GLN A 262 -30.12 9.91 -7.73
N MET A 263 -30.47 9.11 -6.72
CA MET A 263 -29.90 9.22 -5.36
C MET A 263 -28.38 9.08 -5.39
N ILE A 264 -27.86 8.05 -6.06
CA ILE A 264 -26.42 7.81 -6.17
C ILE A 264 -25.73 9.03 -6.79
N ASN A 265 -26.29 9.60 -7.86
CA ASN A 265 -25.72 10.78 -8.52
C ASN A 265 -25.72 12.02 -7.61
N VAL A 266 -26.81 12.26 -6.88
CA VAL A 266 -26.87 13.35 -5.90
C VAL A 266 -25.84 13.16 -4.80
N PHE A 267 -25.74 11.97 -4.22
CA PHE A 267 -24.76 11.69 -3.16
C PHE A 267 -23.33 11.86 -3.67
N ARG A 268 -23.02 11.38 -4.88
CA ARG A 268 -21.71 11.56 -5.52
C ARG A 268 -21.37 13.04 -5.74
N GLY A 269 -22.37 13.87 -6.05
CA GLY A 269 -22.21 15.32 -6.15
C GLY A 269 -21.80 15.99 -4.83
N ILE A 270 -22.15 15.40 -3.68
CA ILE A 270 -21.87 15.96 -2.35
C ILE A 270 -20.56 15.40 -1.77
N ILE A 271 -20.43 14.08 -1.67
CA ILE A 271 -19.27 13.44 -1.01
C ILE A 271 -18.15 13.04 -1.96
N GLY A 272 -18.38 13.07 -3.27
CA GLY A 272 -17.48 12.51 -4.28
C GLY A 272 -17.79 11.04 -4.58
N GLN A 273 -16.92 10.40 -5.37
CA GLN A 273 -17.14 9.02 -5.80
C GLN A 273 -17.06 8.02 -4.64
N PHE A 274 -18.06 7.14 -4.55
CA PHE A 274 -18.07 5.95 -3.71
C PHE A 274 -18.42 4.70 -4.53
N ALA A 275 -18.08 3.53 -4.00
CA ALA A 275 -18.32 2.26 -4.67
C ALA A 275 -19.79 1.85 -4.58
N VAL A 276 -20.33 1.41 -5.72
CA VAL A 276 -21.67 0.87 -5.86
C VAL A 276 -21.53 -0.58 -6.31
N PHE A 277 -22.13 -1.50 -5.56
CA PHE A 277 -22.16 -2.93 -5.86
C PHE A 277 -23.52 -3.29 -6.43
N ASP A 278 -23.55 -4.00 -7.56
CA ASP A 278 -24.80 -4.51 -8.11
C ASP A 278 -25.23 -5.77 -7.36
N LEU A 279 -26.35 -5.67 -6.65
CA LEU A 279 -26.98 -6.74 -5.89
C LEU A 279 -28.29 -7.20 -6.53
N LYS A 280 -28.65 -6.68 -7.71
CA LYS A 280 -29.81 -7.12 -8.49
C LYS A 280 -29.66 -8.60 -8.83
N ILE A 281 -30.71 -9.40 -8.64
CA ILE A 281 -30.73 -10.82 -9.00
C ILE A 281 -31.75 -11.09 -10.08
N THR A 282 -31.40 -11.96 -11.03
CA THR A 282 -32.30 -12.45 -12.08
C THR A 282 -32.86 -13.81 -11.67
N GLY A 283 -34.18 -13.92 -11.51
CA GLY A 283 -34.82 -15.20 -11.19
C GLY A 283 -34.79 -15.61 -9.71
N GLY A 284 -34.29 -14.75 -8.82
CA GLY A 284 -34.45 -14.93 -7.37
C GLY A 284 -33.51 -15.94 -6.71
N ASP A 285 -32.38 -16.29 -7.34
CA ASP A 285 -31.42 -17.26 -6.78
C ASP A 285 -30.77 -16.74 -5.48
N PRO A 286 -31.03 -17.37 -4.31
CA PRO A 286 -30.45 -16.95 -3.04
C PRO A 286 -28.92 -17.13 -2.97
N GLU A 287 -28.34 -18.09 -3.69
CA GLU A 287 -26.89 -18.31 -3.67
C GLU A 287 -26.15 -17.26 -4.51
N GLU A 288 -26.73 -16.83 -5.63
CA GLU A 288 -26.24 -15.67 -6.39
C GLU A 288 -26.23 -14.42 -5.51
N LEU A 289 -27.34 -14.13 -4.83
CA LEU A 289 -27.46 -12.98 -3.93
C LEU A 289 -26.42 -13.03 -2.81
N LEU A 290 -26.30 -14.18 -2.14
CA LEU A 290 -25.33 -14.39 -1.07
C LEU A 290 -23.89 -14.20 -1.56
N THR A 291 -23.58 -14.63 -2.78
CA THR A 291 -22.27 -14.45 -3.41
C THR A 291 -21.99 -12.97 -3.67
N LYS A 292 -22.91 -12.25 -4.30
CA LYS A 292 -22.79 -10.79 -4.56
C LYS A 292 -22.62 -10.00 -3.27
N PHE A 293 -23.44 -10.30 -2.26
CA PHE A 293 -23.39 -9.64 -0.95
C PHE A 293 -22.08 -9.92 -0.20
N TYR A 294 -21.60 -11.16 -0.27
CA TYR A 294 -20.30 -11.56 0.27
C TYR A 294 -19.16 -10.78 -0.39
N HIS A 295 -19.15 -10.65 -1.71
CA HIS A 295 -18.13 -9.88 -2.43
C HIS A 295 -18.19 -8.39 -2.10
N ALA A 296 -19.39 -7.80 -2.08
CA ALA A 296 -19.61 -6.40 -1.70
C ALA A 296 -19.08 -6.12 -0.28
N THR A 297 -19.41 -6.99 0.68
CA THR A 297 -18.96 -6.85 2.08
C THR A 297 -17.44 -6.99 2.19
N CYS A 298 -16.85 -8.02 1.55
CA CYS A 298 -15.40 -8.21 1.56
C CYS A 298 -14.67 -7.01 0.96
N SER A 299 -15.14 -6.53 -0.20
CA SER A 299 -14.56 -5.38 -0.91
C SER A 299 -14.68 -4.09 -0.10
N ALA A 300 -15.83 -3.84 0.55
CA ALA A 300 -16.03 -2.69 1.42
C ALA A 300 -15.02 -2.69 2.58
N ILE A 301 -14.80 -3.83 3.23
CA ILE A 301 -13.83 -3.97 4.32
C ILE A 301 -12.39 -3.76 3.81
N THR A 302 -11.95 -4.53 2.82
CA THR A 302 -10.55 -4.52 2.38
C THR A 302 -10.17 -3.20 1.73
N SER A 303 -11.08 -2.59 0.96
CA SER A 303 -10.86 -1.27 0.38
C SER A 303 -10.75 -0.22 1.47
N SER A 304 -11.60 -0.27 2.49
CA SER A 304 -11.57 0.69 3.61
C SER A 304 -10.28 0.62 4.42
N VAL A 305 -9.83 -0.58 4.78
CA VAL A 305 -8.55 -0.76 5.49
C VAL A 305 -7.37 -0.34 4.61
N SER A 306 -7.38 -0.71 3.34
CA SER A 306 -6.32 -0.35 2.38
C SER A 306 -6.22 1.16 2.19
N LEU A 307 -7.35 1.84 2.04
CA LEU A 307 -7.41 3.29 1.89
C LEU A 307 -6.93 3.98 3.18
N ASN A 308 -7.46 3.59 4.34
CA ASN A 308 -7.08 4.19 5.62
C ASN A 308 -5.61 3.94 5.96
N SER A 309 -5.04 2.78 5.63
CA SER A 309 -3.62 2.49 5.84
C SER A 309 -2.70 3.24 4.88
N THR A 310 -3.18 3.62 3.70
CA THR A 310 -2.41 4.41 2.71
C THR A 310 -2.40 5.91 3.05
N ILE A 311 -3.46 6.44 3.66
CA ILE A 311 -3.71 7.89 3.86
C ILE A 311 -3.05 8.49 5.13
N LEU A 312 -2.20 7.74 5.85
CA LEU A 312 -1.68 8.10 7.18
C LEU A 312 -0.62 9.24 7.22
N LYS A 313 -0.42 9.98 6.12
CA LYS A 313 0.33 11.24 6.07
C LYS A 313 -0.67 12.39 6.26
N ASP A 314 -0.45 13.20 7.29
CA ASP A 314 -1.40 14.14 7.93
C ASP A 314 -2.29 15.00 7.01
N SER A 315 -3.46 15.38 7.52
CA SER A 315 -4.47 16.32 6.96
C SER A 315 -5.13 15.98 5.62
N PHE A 316 -4.88 14.79 5.07
CA PHE A 316 -5.54 14.33 3.85
C PHE A 316 -6.83 13.57 4.17
N ASN A 317 -7.98 14.18 3.93
CA ASN A 317 -9.27 13.49 4.06
C ASN A 317 -9.46 12.55 2.84
N ILE A 318 -9.93 11.33 3.05
CA ILE A 318 -10.27 10.37 1.98
C ILE A 318 -11.23 10.96 0.95
N TYR A 319 -12.15 11.81 1.40
CA TYR A 319 -13.05 12.57 0.54
C TYR A 319 -12.33 13.61 -0.33
N ASN A 320 -11.16 14.10 0.07
CA ASN A 320 -10.35 14.96 -0.80
C ASN A 320 -9.76 14.16 -1.97
N LEU A 321 -9.34 12.90 -1.75
CA LEU A 321 -8.92 12.02 -2.84
C LEU A 321 -10.09 11.72 -3.79
N GLN A 322 -11.28 11.43 -3.23
CA GLN A 322 -12.50 11.22 -4.01
C GLN A 322 -12.92 12.48 -4.77
N LYS A 323 -12.76 13.68 -4.19
CA LYS A 323 -12.98 14.96 -4.88
C LYS A 323 -11.94 15.22 -5.97
N LYS A 324 -10.67 14.88 -5.76
CA LYS A 324 -9.65 14.96 -6.82
C LYS A 324 -9.99 14.10 -8.03
N LYS A 325 -10.68 12.97 -7.85
CA LYS A 325 -11.22 12.17 -8.96
C LYS A 325 -12.29 12.88 -9.79
N LEU A 326 -12.87 13.98 -9.33
CA LEU A 326 -13.79 14.79 -10.14
C LEU A 326 -13.06 15.65 -11.19
N ASN A 327 -11.77 15.90 -11.02
CA ASN A 327 -10.96 16.73 -11.90
C ASN A 327 -10.11 15.91 -12.89
N ILE A 328 -10.43 14.63 -13.10
CA ILE A 328 -9.73 13.75 -14.05
C ILE A 328 -10.51 13.65 -15.37
N ASN A 329 -9.80 13.45 -16.48
CA ASN A 329 -10.39 13.15 -17.77
C ASN A 329 -10.03 11.74 -18.21
N GLN A 330 -11.01 10.84 -18.19
CA GLN A 330 -10.83 9.43 -18.55
C GLN A 330 -10.74 9.21 -20.07
N HIS A 331 -11.01 10.22 -20.89
CA HIS A 331 -10.94 10.13 -22.34
C HIS A 331 -9.58 10.59 -22.84
N GLU A 332 -9.10 9.96 -23.92
CA GLU A 332 -7.89 10.40 -24.60
C GLU A 332 -8.07 11.82 -25.17
N PRO A 333 -7.03 12.66 -25.12
CA PRO A 333 -7.07 13.96 -25.76
C PRO A 333 -6.99 13.82 -27.29
N ASN A 334 -7.34 14.88 -28.00
CA ASN A 334 -7.02 14.96 -29.42
C ASN A 334 -5.50 15.15 -29.61
N TRP A 335 -4.80 14.07 -29.97
CA TRP A 335 -3.34 14.09 -30.10
C TRP A 335 -2.82 15.05 -31.18
N THR A 336 -3.62 15.40 -32.19
CA THR A 336 -3.19 16.30 -33.28
C THR A 336 -3.07 17.76 -32.84
N THR A 337 -3.84 18.16 -31.82
CA THR A 337 -3.82 19.54 -31.30
C THR A 337 -2.76 19.77 -30.23
N LEU A 338 -2.23 18.69 -29.65
CA LEU A 338 -1.23 18.77 -28.59
C LEU A 338 0.19 18.97 -29.14
N PRO A 339 1.00 19.83 -28.48
CA PRO A 339 2.37 20.09 -28.90
C PRO A 339 3.24 18.85 -28.70
N GLU A 340 4.17 18.64 -29.63
CA GLU A 340 5.23 17.65 -29.46
C GLU A 340 6.31 18.19 -28.52
N LEU A 341 6.72 17.33 -27.59
CA LEU A 341 7.75 17.61 -26.59
C LEU A 341 8.95 16.70 -26.81
N SER A 342 10.11 17.12 -26.33
CA SER A 342 11.33 16.30 -26.31
C SER A 342 11.89 16.17 -24.91
N GLY A 343 12.49 15.01 -24.65
CA GLY A 343 13.07 14.69 -23.35
C GLY A 343 14.13 13.61 -23.42
N LYS A 344 14.73 13.34 -22.27
CA LYS A 344 15.68 12.24 -22.05
C LYS A 344 14.98 11.14 -21.26
N LEU A 345 15.03 9.93 -21.78
CA LEU A 345 14.50 8.72 -21.18
C LEU A 345 15.63 7.96 -20.49
N LEU A 346 15.59 7.92 -19.17
CA LEU A 346 16.54 7.24 -18.30
C LEU A 346 15.99 5.89 -17.86
N SER A 347 16.85 4.87 -17.78
CA SER A 347 16.45 3.56 -17.25
C SER A 347 17.65 2.79 -16.71
N PHE A 348 17.47 2.01 -15.64
CA PHE A 348 18.56 1.22 -15.05
C PHE A 348 18.78 -0.09 -15.80
N LYS A 349 20.03 -0.46 -16.08
CA LYS A 349 20.33 -1.81 -16.58
C LYS A 349 19.71 -2.87 -15.66
N LEU A 350 19.05 -3.88 -16.24
CA LEU A 350 18.39 -4.92 -15.45
C LEU A 350 19.42 -5.76 -14.67
N PRO A 351 19.17 -6.01 -13.37
CA PRO A 351 19.97 -6.94 -12.57
C PRO A 351 20.05 -8.32 -13.22
N LYS A 352 21.21 -8.98 -13.11
CA LYS A 352 21.43 -10.32 -13.69
C LYS A 352 21.57 -11.40 -12.63
N LYS A 353 21.89 -11.03 -11.40
CA LYS A 353 22.08 -11.94 -10.27
C LYS A 353 21.62 -11.32 -8.96
N LEU A 354 21.34 -12.17 -7.97
CA LEU A 354 20.89 -11.75 -6.64
C LEU A 354 21.83 -10.73 -5.96
N GLY A 355 23.14 -10.81 -6.21
CA GLY A 355 24.10 -9.86 -5.65
C GLY A 355 23.91 -8.42 -6.17
N ASP A 356 23.38 -8.26 -7.38
CA ASP A 356 23.19 -6.94 -8.00
C ASP A 356 22.10 -6.15 -7.25
N ILE A 357 20.98 -6.80 -6.90
CA ILE A 357 19.86 -6.12 -6.22
C ILE A 357 20.17 -5.74 -4.76
N LYS A 358 21.14 -6.42 -4.14
CA LYS A 358 21.62 -6.12 -2.78
C LYS A 358 22.69 -5.02 -2.75
N ASN A 359 23.27 -4.68 -3.90
CA ASN A 359 24.32 -3.68 -3.99
C ASN A 359 23.73 -2.30 -4.33
N GLU A 360 23.72 -1.39 -3.36
CA GLU A 360 23.24 -0.01 -3.56
C GLU A 360 23.96 0.72 -4.69
N LYS A 361 25.26 0.46 -4.90
CA LYS A 361 26.04 1.09 -5.98
C LYS A 361 25.59 0.62 -7.36
N TYR A 362 24.85 -0.48 -7.46
CA TYR A 362 24.31 -0.95 -8.72
C TYR A 362 23.30 0.05 -9.31
N PHE A 363 22.47 0.67 -8.47
CA PHE A 363 21.47 1.66 -8.90
C PHE A 363 22.02 3.08 -8.85
N SER A 364 23.24 3.25 -9.34
CA SER A 364 23.89 4.55 -9.49
C SER A 364 23.90 5.03 -10.94
N ASN A 365 24.33 6.27 -11.16
CA ASN A 365 24.39 6.89 -12.48
C ASN A 365 25.18 6.08 -13.52
N SER A 366 26.17 5.28 -13.09
CA SER A 366 26.97 4.45 -14.01
C SER A 366 26.17 3.33 -14.69
N ASN A 367 25.02 2.94 -14.12
CA ASN A 367 24.14 1.91 -14.69
C ASN A 367 22.85 2.49 -15.28
N LEU A 368 22.72 3.81 -15.37
CA LEU A 368 21.65 4.45 -16.11
C LEU A 368 22.00 4.47 -17.61
N THR A 369 21.06 4.01 -18.42
CA THR A 369 21.05 4.27 -19.87
C THR A 369 20.23 5.51 -20.13
N VAL A 370 20.69 6.39 -21.03
CA VAL A 370 19.97 7.61 -21.41
C VAL A 370 19.74 7.60 -22.92
N ASN A 371 18.48 7.71 -23.32
CA ASN A 371 18.08 7.82 -24.72
C ASN A 371 17.26 9.10 -24.92
N SER A 372 17.29 9.69 -26.11
CA SER A 372 16.36 10.77 -26.45
C SER A 372 14.97 10.21 -26.79
N MET A 373 13.92 10.99 -26.53
CA MET A 373 12.53 10.65 -26.85
C MET A 373 11.75 11.91 -27.26
N THR A 374 10.86 11.78 -28.25
CA THR A 374 9.80 12.76 -28.53
C THR A 374 8.46 12.18 -28.15
N PHE A 375 7.60 13.00 -27.55
CA PHE A 375 6.37 12.52 -26.94
C PHE A 375 5.30 13.61 -26.90
N LYS A 376 4.05 13.18 -26.70
CA LYS A 376 2.94 14.06 -26.30
C LYS A 376 2.32 13.53 -25.01
N VAL A 377 1.82 14.44 -24.18
CA VAL A 377 1.18 14.13 -22.89
C VAL A 377 -0.15 14.85 -22.80
N ALA A 378 -1.16 14.18 -22.23
CA ALA A 378 -2.46 14.78 -22.00
C ALA A 378 -2.38 15.96 -21.02
N PRO A 379 -3.18 17.03 -21.22
CA PRO A 379 -3.18 18.19 -20.33
C PRO A 379 -3.80 17.90 -18.96
N GLN A 380 -4.65 16.88 -18.87
CA GLN A 380 -5.33 16.47 -17.63
C GLN A 380 -5.03 15.00 -17.33
N PRO A 381 -4.93 14.62 -16.05
CA PRO A 381 -4.73 13.23 -15.67
C PRO A 381 -6.02 12.45 -15.88
N PHE A 382 -5.89 11.16 -16.23
CA PHE A 382 -7.02 10.24 -16.31
C PHE A 382 -7.21 9.42 -15.04
N SER A 383 -6.22 9.40 -14.16
CA SER A 383 -6.27 8.72 -12.87
C SER A 383 -5.41 9.42 -11.82
N VAL A 384 -5.75 9.23 -10.55
CA VAL A 384 -5.04 9.79 -9.39
C VAL A 384 -4.83 8.71 -8.34
N GLY A 385 -3.56 8.51 -7.96
CA GLY A 385 -3.15 7.66 -6.85
C GLY A 385 -2.87 8.46 -5.57
N ALA A 386 -2.32 7.79 -4.56
CA ALA A 386 -2.02 8.41 -3.27
C ALA A 386 -0.91 9.48 -3.31
N GLU A 387 -0.04 9.43 -4.31
CA GLU A 387 1.09 10.37 -4.44
C GLU A 387 1.33 10.88 -5.87
N ARG A 388 0.63 10.32 -6.87
CA ARG A 388 0.88 10.59 -8.28
C ARG A 388 -0.40 10.78 -9.08
N TYR A 389 -0.33 11.64 -10.07
CA TYR A 389 -1.27 11.69 -11.18
C TYR A 389 -0.79 10.78 -12.31
N ALA A 390 -1.73 10.19 -13.05
CA ALA A 390 -1.46 9.43 -14.26
C ALA A 390 -2.10 10.12 -15.46
N TYR A 391 -1.31 10.37 -16.50
CA TYR A 391 -1.68 11.04 -17.73
C TYR A 391 -1.54 10.07 -18.90
N PHE A 392 -2.41 10.21 -19.90
CA PHE A 392 -2.17 9.55 -21.19
C PHE A 392 -0.94 10.19 -21.82
N GLY A 393 -0.11 9.38 -22.48
CA GLY A 393 0.97 9.86 -23.32
C GLY A 393 1.13 9.01 -24.57
N ILE A 394 1.86 9.54 -25.56
CA ILE A 394 2.27 8.78 -26.75
C ILE A 394 3.75 9.02 -27.03
N ASP A 395 4.46 7.96 -27.43
CA ASP A 395 5.78 8.05 -28.06
C ASP A 395 5.57 8.46 -29.52
N THR A 396 6.15 9.58 -29.95
CA THR A 396 6.03 10.06 -31.35
C THR A 396 7.25 9.71 -32.21
N GLN A 397 8.26 9.09 -31.63
CA GLN A 397 9.51 8.75 -32.32
C GLN A 397 9.44 7.44 -33.11
N ARG A 398 8.49 6.56 -32.78
CA ARG A 398 8.28 5.25 -33.42
C ARG A 398 7.21 5.35 -34.50
N ASP A 399 7.38 4.64 -35.62
CA ASP A 399 6.44 4.59 -36.77
C ASP A 399 4.98 4.27 -36.40
N LYS A 400 4.76 3.66 -35.23
CA LYS A 400 3.46 3.55 -34.59
C LYS A 400 3.53 4.29 -33.27
N SER A 401 2.72 5.34 -33.10
CA SER A 401 2.64 6.08 -31.85
C SER A 401 2.20 5.15 -30.72
N GLU A 402 3.17 4.69 -29.91
CA GLU A 402 2.92 3.73 -28.85
C GLU A 402 2.28 4.47 -27.67
N LYS A 403 1.15 3.93 -27.18
CA LYS A 403 0.42 4.51 -26.03
C LYS A 403 1.16 4.23 -24.73
N LEU A 404 1.27 5.27 -23.92
CA LEU A 404 2.01 5.29 -22.66
C LEU A 404 1.12 5.81 -21.53
N VAL A 405 1.50 5.44 -20.31
CA VAL A 405 1.06 6.11 -19.08
C VAL A 405 2.22 6.91 -18.54
N MET A 406 2.00 8.21 -18.34
CA MET A 406 2.97 9.12 -17.76
C MET A 406 2.53 9.49 -16.35
N LYS A 407 3.32 9.14 -15.34
CA LYS A 407 2.99 9.39 -13.93
C LYS A 407 3.88 10.48 -13.35
N GLN A 408 3.26 11.46 -12.74
CA GLN A 408 3.95 12.58 -12.10
C GLN A 408 3.61 12.63 -10.61
N TYR A 409 4.61 12.83 -9.76
CA TYR A 409 4.41 13.17 -8.36
C TYR A 409 3.85 14.59 -8.24
N TYR A 410 2.78 14.77 -7.47
CA TYR A 410 2.35 16.12 -7.09
C TYR A 410 3.13 16.59 -5.87
N ASP A 411 3.29 17.90 -5.76
CA ASP A 411 4.05 18.51 -4.68
C ASP A 411 3.40 18.18 -3.33
N THR A 412 4.18 17.54 -2.46
CA THR A 412 3.86 17.38 -1.06
C THR A 412 4.94 18.15 -0.34
N GLU A 413 4.55 19.02 0.59
CA GLU A 413 5.34 20.05 1.29
C GLU A 413 6.70 19.59 1.90
N LYS A 414 7.06 18.30 1.79
CA LYS A 414 8.25 17.69 2.39
C LYS A 414 9.32 17.19 1.40
N ARG A 415 9.02 16.98 0.11
CA ARG A 415 10.00 16.41 -0.86
C ARG A 415 9.88 16.87 -2.33
N GLY A 416 8.86 17.62 -2.74
CA GLY A 416 8.72 18.10 -4.12
C GLY A 416 8.64 17.00 -5.20
N ASP A 417 8.65 17.44 -6.45
CA ASP A 417 8.79 16.63 -7.67
C ASP A 417 10.29 16.38 -7.98
N SER A 418 10.97 15.63 -7.09
CA SER A 418 12.43 15.42 -7.16
C SER A 418 12.81 14.17 -7.97
N ILE A 419 13.90 14.24 -8.74
CA ILE A 419 14.39 13.12 -9.58
C ILE A 419 14.70 11.87 -8.74
N GLU A 420 15.11 12.04 -7.49
CA GLU A 420 15.43 10.96 -6.56
C GLU A 420 14.22 10.03 -6.35
N ARG A 421 12.99 10.57 -6.27
CA ARG A 421 11.78 9.75 -6.14
C ARG A 421 11.49 8.90 -7.38
N TYR A 422 11.83 9.42 -8.56
CA TYR A 422 11.70 8.66 -9.81
C TYR A 422 12.77 7.58 -9.90
N LEU A 423 14.00 7.87 -9.47
CA LEU A 423 15.09 6.89 -9.41
C LEU A 423 14.77 5.77 -8.41
N GLU A 424 14.29 6.11 -7.20
CA GLU A 424 13.81 5.14 -6.21
C GLU A 424 12.72 4.23 -6.82
N SER A 425 11.73 4.82 -7.51
CA SER A 425 10.65 4.06 -8.16
C SER A 425 11.15 3.14 -9.28
N ALA A 426 12.11 3.61 -10.09
CA ALA A 426 12.69 2.83 -11.17
C ALA A 426 13.54 1.67 -10.64
N GLU A 427 14.31 1.89 -9.56
CA GLU A 427 15.05 0.85 -8.86
C GLU A 427 14.10 -0.24 -8.33
N VAL A 428 13.01 0.14 -7.65
CA VAL A 428 12.00 -0.79 -7.13
C VAL A 428 11.37 -1.61 -8.26
N SER A 429 11.01 -0.98 -9.37
CA SER A 429 10.47 -1.68 -10.56
C SER A 429 11.49 -2.67 -11.15
N CYS A 430 12.77 -2.30 -11.27
CA CYS A 430 13.81 -3.18 -11.79
C CYS A 430 14.02 -4.43 -10.92
N ILE A 431 14.04 -4.25 -9.59
CA ILE A 431 14.19 -5.36 -8.65
C ILE A 431 12.98 -6.30 -8.72
N ALA A 432 11.76 -5.75 -8.75
CA ALA A 432 10.54 -6.54 -8.87
C ALA A 432 10.50 -7.33 -10.20
N HIS A 433 10.90 -6.71 -11.30
CA HIS A 433 11.01 -7.37 -12.61
C HIS A 433 12.00 -8.53 -12.60
N PHE A 434 13.20 -8.31 -12.02
CA PHE A 434 14.21 -9.36 -11.86
C PHE A 434 13.65 -10.53 -11.03
N LEU A 435 13.06 -10.26 -9.86
CA LEU A 435 12.51 -11.30 -8.99
C LEU A 435 11.33 -12.04 -9.62
N ALA A 436 10.50 -11.36 -10.41
CA ALA A 436 9.41 -11.99 -11.16
C ALA A 436 9.94 -12.92 -12.26
N THR A 437 11.04 -12.55 -12.92
CA THR A 437 11.72 -13.40 -13.91
C THR A 437 12.25 -14.67 -13.24
N GLU A 438 12.92 -14.54 -12.09
CA GLU A 438 13.41 -15.68 -11.30
C GLU A 438 12.26 -16.57 -10.81
N PHE A 439 11.18 -15.97 -10.30
CA PHE A 439 9.98 -16.68 -9.87
C PHE A 439 9.39 -17.50 -11.02
N ASN A 440 9.18 -16.89 -12.19
CA ASN A 440 8.60 -17.57 -13.35
C ASN A 440 9.46 -18.76 -13.78
N SER A 441 10.79 -18.63 -13.76
CA SER A 441 11.70 -19.72 -14.12
C SER A 441 11.54 -20.94 -13.20
N VAL A 442 11.34 -20.71 -11.90
CA VAL A 442 11.11 -21.80 -10.93
C VAL A 442 9.68 -22.33 -11.01
N ALA A 443 8.70 -21.43 -11.15
CA ALA A 443 7.27 -21.74 -11.21
C ALA A 443 6.91 -22.61 -12.42
N GLU A 444 7.51 -22.33 -13.58
CA GLU A 444 7.31 -23.11 -14.81
C GLU A 444 7.75 -24.57 -14.65
N ARG A 445 8.90 -24.81 -13.98
CA ARG A 445 9.43 -26.17 -13.74
C ARG A 445 8.52 -27.04 -12.86
N ILE A 446 7.64 -26.42 -12.07
CA ILE A 446 6.69 -27.11 -11.18
C ILE A 446 5.24 -27.03 -11.67
N GLY A 447 5.04 -26.63 -12.94
CA GLY A 447 3.73 -26.64 -13.60
C GLY A 447 2.79 -25.49 -13.20
N ILE A 448 3.31 -24.40 -12.65
CA ILE A 448 2.52 -23.18 -12.42
C ILE A 448 2.54 -22.36 -13.70
N LYS A 449 1.40 -22.35 -14.41
CA LYS A 449 1.30 -21.74 -15.75
C LYS A 449 1.11 -20.23 -15.74
N LYS A 450 0.39 -19.69 -14.75
CA LYS A 450 0.08 -18.26 -14.67
C LYS A 450 1.32 -17.48 -14.23
N ARG A 451 1.89 -16.66 -15.13
CA ARG A 451 3.15 -15.93 -14.91
C ARG A 451 2.93 -14.62 -14.15
N VAL A 452 3.97 -14.12 -13.49
CA VAL A 452 3.98 -12.79 -12.87
C VAL A 452 4.97 -11.92 -13.65
N LYS A 453 4.56 -10.76 -14.13
CA LYS A 453 5.44 -9.83 -14.83
C LYS A 453 5.26 -8.43 -14.28
N PHE A 454 6.36 -7.68 -14.17
CA PHE A 454 6.31 -6.25 -13.89
C PHE A 454 6.68 -5.46 -15.13
N ILE A 455 5.90 -4.41 -15.42
CA ILE A 455 6.27 -3.41 -16.40
C ILE A 455 7.56 -2.73 -15.95
N TYR A 456 8.45 -2.59 -16.91
CA TYR A 456 9.71 -1.89 -16.74
C TYR A 456 9.49 -0.38 -16.78
N VAL A 457 9.70 0.29 -15.64
CA VAL A 457 9.54 1.74 -15.50
C VAL A 457 10.75 2.47 -16.07
N LYS A 458 10.50 3.48 -16.89
CA LYS A 458 11.51 4.43 -17.36
C LYS A 458 11.23 5.82 -16.79
N ILE A 459 12.25 6.65 -16.66
CA ILE A 459 12.13 8.02 -16.17
C ILE A 459 12.29 8.96 -17.34
N LEU A 460 11.34 9.85 -17.58
CA LEU A 460 11.42 10.86 -18.62
C LEU A 460 11.70 12.22 -17.97
N LYS A 461 12.85 12.82 -18.31
CA LYS A 461 13.16 14.22 -18.01
C LYS A 461 12.83 15.08 -19.23
N GLN A 462 11.86 15.97 -19.12
CA GLN A 462 11.54 16.92 -20.19
C GLN A 462 12.60 18.02 -20.30
N ASN A 463 12.99 18.37 -21.53
CA ASN A 463 14.07 19.33 -21.77
C ASN A 463 13.73 20.79 -21.41
N LYS A 464 12.45 21.22 -21.54
CA LYS A 464 12.08 22.65 -21.44
C LYS A 464 11.88 23.18 -20.02
N ILE A 465 11.25 22.39 -19.16
CA ILE A 465 10.80 22.85 -17.83
C ILE A 465 11.30 21.94 -16.69
N GLU A 466 12.31 21.11 -16.98
CA GLU A 466 12.90 20.14 -16.04
C GLU A 466 11.88 19.25 -15.29
N GLN A 467 10.72 18.99 -15.91
CA GLN A 467 9.68 18.14 -15.36
C GLN A 467 10.04 16.66 -15.54
N TYR A 468 9.66 15.84 -14.55
CA TYR A 468 9.93 14.40 -14.56
C TYR A 468 8.62 13.59 -14.66
N TYR A 469 8.69 12.44 -15.32
CA TYR A 469 7.63 11.46 -15.34
C TYR A 469 8.19 10.05 -15.17
N SER A 470 7.46 9.18 -14.48
CA SER A 470 7.60 7.73 -14.67
C SER A 470 6.80 7.36 -15.91
N VAL A 471 7.39 6.60 -16.83
CA VAL A 471 6.79 6.23 -18.11
C VAL A 471 6.69 4.72 -18.19
N GLU A 472 5.49 4.25 -18.50
CA GLU A 472 5.11 2.84 -18.57
C GLU A 472 4.22 2.58 -19.80
N GLY A 473 4.16 1.32 -20.24
CA GLY A 473 3.24 0.91 -21.29
C GLY A 473 1.78 1.00 -20.81
N TYR A 474 0.87 1.43 -21.70
CA TYR A 474 -0.55 1.47 -21.40
C TYR A 474 -1.16 0.07 -21.32
N PHE A 475 -1.84 -0.25 -20.22
CA PHE A 475 -2.62 -1.48 -20.09
C PHE A 475 -3.85 -1.45 -21.00
N ARG A 476 -4.05 -2.50 -21.79
CA ARG A 476 -5.22 -2.66 -22.65
C ARG A 476 -6.12 -3.76 -22.11
N ASP A 477 -7.40 -3.66 -22.46
CA ASP A 477 -8.33 -4.79 -22.47
C ASP A 477 -8.63 -5.48 -21.12
N ALA A 478 -8.30 -4.86 -19.99
CA ALA A 478 -8.59 -5.40 -18.66
C ALA A 478 -8.74 -4.31 -17.59
N GLU A 479 -9.49 -4.64 -16.54
CA GLU A 479 -9.65 -3.79 -15.36
C GLU A 479 -8.35 -3.75 -14.54
N PHE A 480 -7.96 -2.55 -14.12
CA PHE A 480 -6.85 -2.37 -13.18
C PHE A 480 -7.27 -2.77 -11.77
N LYS A 481 -6.55 -3.72 -11.18
CA LYS A 481 -6.79 -4.26 -9.85
C LYS A 481 -5.59 -4.03 -8.95
N ARG A 482 -5.86 -3.83 -7.66
CA ARG A 482 -4.86 -3.93 -6.59
C ARG A 482 -5.15 -5.24 -5.87
N PHE A 483 -4.18 -6.14 -5.83
CA PHE A 483 -4.33 -7.50 -5.29
C PHE A 483 -3.92 -7.58 -3.82
N ASN A 484 -2.86 -6.86 -3.45
CA ASN A 484 -2.50 -6.60 -2.06
C ASN A 484 -1.85 -5.22 -1.94
N VAL A 485 -1.65 -4.77 -0.70
CA VAL A 485 -1.05 -3.46 -0.38
C VAL A 485 0.15 -3.63 0.54
N ASN A 486 1.03 -2.62 0.60
CA ASN A 486 2.22 -2.66 1.43
C ASN A 486 1.95 -2.66 2.95
N SER A 487 0.72 -2.37 3.39
CA SER A 487 0.31 -2.53 4.80
C SER A 487 -0.02 -3.98 5.19
N GLY A 488 -0.01 -4.91 4.22
CA GLY A 488 -0.24 -6.33 4.42
C GLY A 488 -1.63 -6.83 3.99
N VAL A 489 -2.57 -5.93 3.72
CA VAL A 489 -3.94 -6.31 3.34
C VAL A 489 -3.96 -6.93 1.94
N ILE A 490 -4.57 -8.10 1.83
CA ILE A 490 -4.90 -8.77 0.58
C ILE A 490 -6.32 -8.34 0.20
N THR A 491 -6.45 -7.57 -0.88
CA THR A 491 -7.71 -7.06 -1.40
C THR A 491 -8.37 -8.06 -2.35
N GLU A 492 -7.58 -8.80 -3.13
CA GLU A 492 -8.04 -9.89 -4.00
C GLU A 492 -7.01 -11.03 -3.96
N PHE A 493 -7.41 -12.19 -3.44
CA PHE A 493 -6.49 -13.29 -3.21
C PHE A 493 -6.20 -14.07 -4.49
N HIS A 494 -4.92 -14.14 -4.86
CA HIS A 494 -4.41 -15.04 -5.89
C HIS A 494 -3.24 -15.86 -5.35
N SER A 495 -3.38 -17.19 -5.39
CA SER A 495 -2.36 -18.10 -4.84
C SER A 495 -0.95 -17.85 -5.44
N THR A 496 -0.87 -17.60 -6.74
CA THR A 496 0.39 -17.27 -7.44
C THR A 496 1.00 -15.95 -6.96
N LEU A 497 0.20 -14.90 -6.77
CA LEU A 497 0.70 -13.59 -6.35
C LEU A 497 1.20 -13.60 -4.90
N GLU A 498 0.45 -14.25 -4.01
CA GLU A 498 0.86 -14.39 -2.62
C GLU A 498 2.09 -15.30 -2.47
N ALA A 499 2.22 -16.32 -3.33
CA ALA A 499 3.43 -17.13 -3.40
C ALA A 499 4.60 -16.39 -4.03
N PHE A 500 4.38 -15.47 -4.97
CA PHE A 500 5.42 -14.60 -5.52
C PHE A 500 5.99 -13.68 -4.43
N ALA A 501 5.14 -13.00 -3.65
CA ALA A 501 5.59 -12.21 -2.51
C ALA A 501 6.44 -13.06 -1.55
N HIS A 502 5.95 -14.23 -1.15
CA HIS A 502 6.68 -15.17 -0.29
C HIS A 502 7.99 -15.68 -0.88
N PHE A 503 8.01 -15.91 -2.20
CA PHE A 503 9.21 -16.30 -2.93
C PHE A 503 10.27 -15.21 -2.86
N THR A 504 9.90 -13.93 -3.03
CA THR A 504 10.87 -12.83 -2.95
C THR A 504 11.58 -12.75 -1.60
N TYR A 505 10.85 -13.00 -0.50
CA TYR A 505 11.42 -13.12 0.84
C TYR A 505 12.42 -14.28 0.94
N ASN A 506 12.03 -15.48 0.48
CA ASN A 506 12.88 -16.66 0.54
C ASN A 506 14.11 -16.56 -0.36
N TYR A 507 13.92 -16.18 -1.62
CA TYR A 507 14.97 -16.06 -2.63
C TYR A 507 16.04 -15.05 -2.20
N THR A 508 15.62 -13.97 -1.55
CA THR A 508 16.55 -12.94 -1.06
C THR A 508 17.11 -13.24 0.34
N LYS A 509 16.76 -14.38 0.93
CA LYS A 509 17.15 -14.83 2.30
C LYS A 509 16.74 -13.81 3.37
N GLY A 510 15.51 -13.34 3.29
CA GLY A 510 14.91 -12.38 4.22
C GLY A 510 15.35 -10.93 4.04
N TYR A 511 16.14 -10.62 3.01
CA TYR A 511 16.62 -9.26 2.76
C TYR A 511 15.48 -8.29 2.41
N LEU A 512 14.52 -8.74 1.60
CA LEU A 512 13.38 -7.92 1.21
C LEU A 512 12.15 -8.76 0.88
N VAL A 513 10.99 -8.12 0.79
CA VAL A 513 9.76 -8.67 0.21
C VAL A 513 9.12 -7.66 -0.72
N VAL A 514 8.70 -8.13 -1.91
CA VAL A 514 7.92 -7.33 -2.86
C VAL A 514 6.43 -7.42 -2.48
N CYS A 515 5.79 -6.27 -2.37
CA CYS A 515 4.38 -6.11 -2.01
C CYS A 515 3.75 -4.99 -2.86
N ASP A 516 2.51 -4.61 -2.54
CA ASP A 516 1.72 -3.67 -3.34
C ASP A 516 1.53 -4.16 -4.78
N LEU A 517 1.09 -5.41 -4.90
CA LEU A 517 0.89 -6.07 -6.18
C LEU A 517 -0.37 -5.52 -6.84
N GLN A 518 -0.20 -4.78 -7.93
CA GLN A 518 -1.30 -4.12 -8.66
C GLN A 518 -1.02 -4.07 -10.17
N GLY A 519 -2.08 -4.09 -10.98
CA GLY A 519 -1.99 -4.12 -12.44
C GLY A 519 -3.21 -4.80 -13.04
N ILE A 520 -3.02 -5.55 -14.13
CA ILE A 520 -4.09 -6.27 -14.80
C ILE A 520 -3.91 -7.78 -14.69
N GLU A 521 -5.05 -8.47 -14.68
CA GLU A 521 -5.10 -9.93 -14.73
C GLU A 521 -5.47 -10.37 -16.16
N LEU A 522 -4.57 -11.12 -16.79
CA LEU A 522 -4.80 -11.79 -18.07
C LEU A 522 -4.96 -13.29 -17.84
N GLU A 523 -5.37 -14.03 -18.87
CA GLU A 523 -5.59 -15.48 -18.80
C GLU A 523 -4.36 -16.23 -18.26
N ASN A 524 -3.19 -15.96 -18.84
CA ASN A 524 -1.95 -16.69 -18.56
C ASN A 524 -0.92 -15.89 -17.76
N GLU A 525 -1.20 -14.64 -17.40
CA GLU A 525 -0.26 -13.82 -16.63
C GLU A 525 -0.93 -12.70 -15.83
N PHE A 526 -0.22 -12.25 -14.80
CA PHE A 526 -0.45 -10.97 -14.15
C PHE A 526 0.58 -9.98 -14.69
N LEU A 527 0.10 -8.86 -15.23
CA LEU A 527 0.95 -7.78 -15.68
C LEU A 527 0.83 -6.62 -14.68
N LEU A 528 1.86 -6.47 -13.87
CA LEU A 528 1.89 -5.63 -12.68
C LEU A 528 2.73 -4.37 -12.88
N THR A 529 2.48 -3.36 -12.04
CA THR A 529 3.27 -2.13 -11.99
C THR A 529 3.28 -1.56 -10.57
N ASP A 530 4.08 -0.52 -10.34
CA ASP A 530 4.16 0.22 -9.08
C ASP A 530 4.26 -0.65 -7.81
N PRO A 531 5.20 -1.61 -7.75
CA PRO A 531 5.38 -2.38 -6.53
C PRO A 531 5.94 -1.52 -5.40
N ALA A 532 5.78 -2.01 -4.17
CA ALA A 532 6.53 -1.55 -3.01
C ALA A 532 7.47 -2.66 -2.53
N ILE A 533 8.55 -2.28 -1.85
CA ILE A 533 9.50 -3.23 -1.26
C ILE A 533 9.71 -2.88 0.21
N HIS A 534 9.47 -3.85 1.09
CA HIS A 534 10.00 -3.78 2.46
C HIS A 534 11.37 -4.43 2.47
N CYS A 535 12.36 -3.75 3.04
CA CYS A 535 13.76 -4.17 3.04
C CYS A 535 14.36 -4.02 4.44
N VAL A 536 15.30 -4.89 4.80
CA VAL A 536 16.05 -4.75 6.06
C VAL A 536 16.83 -3.43 6.14
N ASP A 537 17.22 -2.85 5.00
CA ASP A 537 17.70 -1.48 4.95
C ASP A 537 16.52 -0.51 4.84
N SER A 538 16.23 0.18 5.95
CA SER A 538 15.11 1.10 6.06
C SER A 538 15.28 2.42 5.30
N LEU A 539 16.49 2.73 4.82
CA LEU A 539 16.79 3.93 4.04
C LEU A 539 16.58 3.76 2.52
N ARG A 540 16.54 2.52 2.01
CA ARG A 540 16.30 2.25 0.58
C ARG A 540 14.81 2.29 0.25
N PHE A 541 14.49 2.44 -1.04
CA PHE A 541 13.13 2.26 -1.60
C PHE A 541 12.05 3.25 -1.10
N GLY A 542 12.48 4.41 -0.60
CA GLY A 542 11.59 5.53 -0.34
C GLY A 542 10.55 5.30 0.77
N GLY A 543 9.45 6.05 0.71
CA GLY A 543 8.49 6.16 1.80
C GLY A 543 7.69 4.89 2.10
N THR A 544 7.49 4.03 1.11
CA THR A 544 6.67 2.81 1.19
C THR A 544 7.39 1.64 1.86
N ASN A 545 8.72 1.68 1.98
CA ASN A 545 9.52 0.69 2.70
C ASN A 545 9.34 0.85 4.22
N LEU A 546 8.68 -0.11 4.85
CA LEU A 546 8.44 -0.16 6.30
C LEU A 546 9.52 -0.96 7.05
N GLY A 547 10.68 -1.17 6.43
CA GLY A 547 11.83 -1.80 7.07
C GLY A 547 11.61 -3.28 7.38
N GLU A 548 12.50 -3.84 8.21
CA GLU A 548 12.37 -5.19 8.75
C GLU A 548 11.06 -5.38 9.55
N LYS A 549 10.61 -4.35 10.26
CA LYS A 549 9.32 -4.38 10.96
C LYS A 549 8.15 -4.53 9.99
N GLY A 550 8.20 -3.88 8.82
CA GLY A 550 7.22 -4.07 7.75
C GLY A 550 7.20 -5.49 7.21
N ILE A 551 8.37 -6.09 6.99
CA ILE A 551 8.46 -7.52 6.60
C ILE A 551 7.75 -8.39 7.63
N LYS A 552 8.02 -8.17 8.92
CA LYS A 552 7.44 -8.97 10.00
C LYS A 552 5.94 -8.73 10.19
N GLU A 553 5.55 -7.47 10.40
CA GLU A 553 4.20 -7.09 10.83
C GLU A 553 3.20 -7.05 9.69
N CYS A 554 3.60 -6.56 8.50
CA CYS A 554 2.70 -6.46 7.35
C CYS A 554 2.67 -7.73 6.51
N PHE A 555 3.82 -8.41 6.33
CA PHE A 555 3.89 -9.61 5.49
C PHE A 555 3.83 -10.90 6.32
N LEU A 556 4.85 -11.23 7.12
CA LEU A 556 4.97 -12.55 7.76
C LEU A 556 3.81 -12.87 8.71
N ASN A 557 3.37 -11.89 9.51
CA ASN A 557 2.24 -12.08 10.43
C ASN A 557 0.89 -12.26 9.71
N ASN A 558 0.74 -11.74 8.49
CA ASN A 558 -0.51 -11.83 7.73
C ASN A 558 -0.52 -13.02 6.74
N HIS A 559 0.65 -13.44 6.26
CA HIS A 559 0.77 -14.44 5.21
C HIS A 559 0.48 -15.86 5.70
N SER A 560 -0.38 -16.56 4.95
CA SER A 560 -0.62 -17.99 5.12
C SER A 560 -0.20 -18.75 3.86
N CYS A 561 0.71 -19.71 4.01
CA CYS A 561 1.21 -20.53 2.91
C CYS A 561 0.08 -21.23 2.16
N ASN A 562 -0.08 -20.91 0.88
CA ASN A 562 -1.03 -21.53 -0.02
C ASN A 562 -0.42 -22.74 -0.76
N ASN A 563 -1.19 -23.34 -1.67
CA ASN A 563 -0.76 -24.50 -2.46
C ASN A 563 0.49 -24.22 -3.32
N VAL A 564 0.61 -23.03 -3.90
CA VAL A 564 1.78 -22.63 -4.71
C VAL A 564 3.02 -22.46 -3.81
N CYS A 565 2.88 -21.82 -2.64
CA CYS A 565 3.99 -21.72 -1.66
C CYS A 565 4.55 -23.10 -1.29
N ARG A 566 3.66 -24.08 -1.03
CA ARG A 566 4.04 -25.44 -0.68
C ARG A 566 4.73 -26.18 -1.83
N LYS A 567 4.22 -26.04 -3.06
CA LYS A 567 4.88 -26.62 -4.25
C LYS A 567 6.28 -26.05 -4.48
N LEU A 568 6.47 -24.76 -4.20
CA LEU A 568 7.77 -24.07 -4.24
C LEU A 568 8.66 -24.38 -3.03
N LYS A 569 8.16 -25.09 -2.01
CA LYS A 569 8.87 -25.43 -0.76
C LYS A 569 9.39 -24.20 -0.01
N LEU A 570 8.62 -23.11 -0.03
CA LEU A 570 8.97 -21.87 0.65
C LEU A 570 8.84 -22.01 2.17
N LYS A 571 9.70 -21.29 2.91
CA LYS A 571 9.72 -21.29 4.39
C LYS A 571 9.26 -19.93 4.91
N ILE A 572 8.51 -19.94 6.01
CA ILE A 572 8.16 -18.74 6.79
C ILE A 572 9.15 -18.61 7.94
#